data_AF-A0A8J2IE75-F1
#
_entry.id   AF-A0A8J2IE75-F1
#
_cell.length_a   1.000
_cell.length_b   1.000
_cell.length_c   1.000
_cell.angle_alpha   90.00
_cell.angle_beta   90.00
_cell.angle_gamma   90.00
#
_symmetry.space_group_name_H-M   'P 1'
#
loop_
_entity.id
_entity.type
_entity.pdbx_description
1 polymer ?
#
loop_
_entity_poly.entity_id
_entity_poly.type
_entity_poly.pdbx_seq_one_letter_code
_entity_poly.pdbx_strand_id
1 'polypeptide(L)'
;MRHPEFGKKQILTQAGDDLGRGLNDCRPISLDPLSDRTIIDVREWMKKCEDERDGSHKICSLSEDAFVPTRVIKIIASEQGLHLRLIRGKDIEEHDTSGFMALSYCWGGDQPKQLMRNNLDSYKTDIPWKTLPKTLQDAATTAQALGFHYVWVDSMCIIQDSEEDKAVEISQMTQVYAHARLTVMARRGGRVTDGFLHSRALPSGTSSIKLQTNDGQTQRIILTFRAALEEEENLALNTRGWTMQEHILSRHLLIIGTWVTE
;
A
#
# COMPACT_ATOMS: atom_id res chain seq x y z
N MET A 1 -25.75 -38.41 14.85
CA MET A 1 -26.02 -36.95 14.79
C MET A 1 -24.69 -36.24 14.91
N ARG A 2 -24.16 -35.68 13.82
CA ARG A 2 -22.94 -34.87 13.85
C ARG A 2 -23.32 -33.47 14.32
N HIS A 3 -22.70 -33.01 15.40
CA HIS A 3 -22.74 -31.60 15.77
C HIS A 3 -22.17 -30.78 14.60
N PRO A 4 -22.85 -29.71 14.13
CA PRO A 4 -22.23 -28.78 13.22
C PRO A 4 -21.15 -28.03 14.01
N GLU A 5 -19.88 -28.25 13.68
CA GLU A 5 -18.82 -27.37 14.16
C GLU A 5 -19.09 -25.97 13.61
N PHE A 6 -19.46 -25.06 14.51
CA PHE A 6 -19.52 -23.64 14.19
C PHE A 6 -18.10 -23.18 13.80
N GLY A 7 -17.92 -22.82 12.54
CA GLY A 7 -16.64 -22.35 12.00
C GLY A 7 -16.05 -21.22 12.86
N LYS A 8 -14.73 -21.27 13.06
CA LYS A 8 -13.96 -20.27 13.81
C LYS A 8 -14.38 -18.86 13.37
N LYS A 9 -14.96 -18.09 14.31
CA LYS A 9 -15.34 -16.69 14.12
C LYS A 9 -14.19 -15.80 14.58
N GLN A 10 -13.87 -14.76 13.81
CA GLN A 10 -12.96 -13.69 14.26
C GLN A 10 -13.78 -12.43 14.57
N ILE A 11 -13.38 -11.70 15.61
CA ILE A 11 -14.06 -10.52 16.12
C ILE A 11 -13.14 -9.32 15.88
N LEU A 12 -13.60 -8.33 15.11
CA LEU A 12 -12.86 -7.09 14.88
C LEU A 12 -13.38 -6.03 15.86
N THR A 13 -12.49 -5.46 16.68
CA THR A 13 -12.79 -4.47 17.74
C THR A 13 -12.18 -3.11 17.39
N GLN A 14 -12.64 -2.02 18.03
CA GLN A 14 -11.99 -0.71 17.89
C GLN A 14 -10.78 -0.60 18.82
N ALA A 15 -9.77 0.19 18.43
CA ALA A 15 -8.57 0.37 19.23
C ALA A 15 -8.90 1.10 20.55
N GLY A 16 -8.67 0.44 21.69
CA GLY A 16 -8.79 1.05 23.03
C GLY A 16 -9.52 0.21 24.10
N ASP A 17 -10.02 -0.99 23.78
CA ASP A 17 -10.91 -1.74 24.69
C ASP A 17 -10.27 -2.95 25.38
N ASP A 18 -10.56 -3.13 26.67
CA ASP A 18 -10.22 -4.32 27.49
C ASP A 18 -11.09 -5.56 27.13
N LEU A 19 -11.92 -5.47 26.08
CA LEU A 19 -12.66 -6.62 25.53
C LEU A 19 -11.74 -7.61 24.79
N GLY A 20 -10.48 -7.22 24.54
CA GLY A 20 -9.47 -7.96 23.79
C GLY A 20 -8.72 -9.07 24.52
N ARG A 21 -8.94 -9.27 25.84
CA ARG A 21 -8.29 -10.37 26.57
C ARG A 21 -8.87 -11.74 26.17
N GLY A 22 -8.37 -12.29 25.06
CA GLY A 22 -8.69 -13.63 24.56
C GLY A 22 -9.36 -13.67 23.17
N LEU A 23 -9.60 -12.52 22.56
CA LEU A 23 -10.07 -12.41 21.18
C LEU A 23 -8.90 -11.90 20.31
N ASN A 24 -8.72 -12.47 19.11
CA ASN A 24 -7.74 -11.94 18.16
C ASN A 24 -8.20 -10.55 17.72
N ASP A 25 -7.72 -9.50 18.40
CA ASP A 25 -8.01 -8.11 18.10
C ASP A 25 -7.40 -7.73 16.74
N CYS A 26 -8.21 -7.77 15.70
CA CYS A 26 -7.89 -7.15 14.43
C CYS A 26 -8.43 -5.71 14.42
N ARG A 27 -7.66 -4.80 13.84
CA ARG A 27 -7.99 -3.36 13.77
C ARG A 27 -9.33 -3.15 13.06
N PRO A 28 -10.08 -2.09 13.43
CA PRO A 28 -11.37 -1.81 12.81
C PRO A 28 -11.18 -1.50 11.32
N ILE A 29 -12.06 -2.05 10.48
CA ILE A 29 -12.05 -1.81 9.03
C ILE A 29 -12.40 -0.33 8.80
N SER A 30 -11.41 0.46 8.42
CA SER A 30 -11.67 1.79 7.87
C SER A 30 -12.49 1.61 6.58
N LEU A 31 -13.53 2.42 6.32
CA LEU A 31 -14.33 2.27 5.07
C LEU A 31 -13.75 3.10 3.92
N ASP A 32 -13.00 4.14 4.24
CA ASP A 32 -12.29 4.97 3.28
C ASP A 32 -10.77 4.82 3.51
N PRO A 33 -10.04 4.17 2.58
CA PRO A 33 -8.61 3.93 2.75
C PRO A 33 -7.77 5.20 2.87
N LEU A 34 -8.29 6.37 2.50
CA LEU A 34 -7.63 7.67 2.68
C LEU A 34 -8.47 8.66 3.48
N SER A 35 -9.32 8.19 4.39
CA SER A 35 -9.94 9.11 5.37
C SER A 35 -8.85 9.85 6.16
N ASP A 36 -9.14 11.08 6.60
CA ASP A 36 -8.20 11.87 7.43
C ASP A 36 -7.69 11.07 8.63
N ARG A 37 -8.57 10.29 9.26
CA ARG A 37 -8.20 9.40 10.36
C ARG A 37 -7.20 8.33 9.92
N THR A 38 -7.45 7.65 8.80
CA THR A 38 -6.52 6.64 8.25
C THR A 38 -5.15 7.25 7.96
N ILE A 39 -5.11 8.44 7.36
CA ILE A 39 -3.87 9.15 7.03
C ILE A 39 -3.08 9.49 8.30
N ILE A 40 -3.75 10.01 9.33
CA ILE A 40 -3.15 10.30 10.64
C ILE A 40 -2.59 9.02 11.25
N ASP A 41 -3.40 7.96 11.33
CA ASP A 41 -2.99 6.69 11.94
C ASP A 41 -1.76 6.09 11.22
N VAL A 42 -1.72 6.08 9.88
CA VAL A 42 -0.58 5.56 9.10
C VAL A 42 0.68 6.39 9.37
N ARG A 43 0.58 7.72 9.41
CA ARG A 43 1.70 8.61 9.72
C ARG A 43 2.22 8.40 11.14
N GLU A 44 1.32 8.26 12.11
CA GLU A 44 1.68 7.99 13.50
C GLU A 44 2.37 6.63 13.65
N TRP A 45 1.91 5.59 12.95
CA TRP A 45 2.54 4.27 12.99
C TRP A 45 3.95 4.28 12.38
N MET A 46 4.14 4.94 11.24
CA MET A 46 5.47 5.10 10.63
C MET A 46 6.40 5.87 11.58
N LYS A 47 5.93 7.00 12.13
CA LYS A 47 6.72 7.81 13.06
C LYS A 47 7.10 7.03 14.31
N LYS A 48 6.14 6.32 14.92
CA LYS A 48 6.39 5.50 16.11
C LYS A 48 7.46 4.44 15.83
N CYS A 49 7.37 3.77 14.68
CA CYS A 49 8.35 2.78 14.26
C CYS A 49 9.77 3.38 14.07
N GLU A 50 9.85 4.61 13.55
CA GLU A 50 11.11 5.33 13.34
C GLU A 50 11.72 5.88 14.64
N ASP A 51 10.88 6.34 15.57
CA ASP A 51 11.29 6.86 16.88
C ASP A 51 11.71 5.72 17.83
N GLU A 52 11.06 4.56 17.74
CA GLU A 52 11.34 3.35 18.54
C GLU A 52 12.39 2.44 17.89
N ARG A 53 13.40 3.00 17.20
CA ARG A 53 14.60 2.27 16.73
C ARG A 53 15.51 1.83 17.90
N ASP A 54 14.93 1.22 18.92
CA ASP A 54 15.61 0.69 20.11
C ASP A 54 16.17 -0.73 19.89
N GLY A 55 16.08 -1.26 18.66
CA GLY A 55 16.50 -2.61 18.29
C GLY A 55 15.40 -3.67 18.38
N SER A 56 14.20 -3.32 18.85
CA SER A 56 13.03 -4.23 18.82
C SER A 56 12.55 -4.51 17.39
N HIS A 57 12.66 -3.53 16.48
CA HIS A 57 12.32 -3.67 15.06
C HIS A 57 13.55 -4.07 14.23
N LYS A 58 13.78 -5.38 14.08
CA LYS A 58 14.97 -5.91 13.38
C LYS A 58 15.17 -5.37 11.96
N ILE A 59 14.09 -5.15 11.20
CA ILE A 59 14.15 -4.65 9.81
C ILE A 59 14.33 -3.12 9.80
N CYS A 60 13.55 -2.39 10.60
CA CYS A 60 13.59 -0.92 10.63
C CYS A 60 14.83 -0.34 11.32
N SER A 61 15.52 -1.17 12.12
CA SER A 61 16.78 -0.80 12.80
C SER A 61 18.02 -1.08 11.93
N LEU A 62 17.86 -1.60 10.70
CA LEU A 62 18.98 -1.80 9.79
C LEU A 62 19.52 -0.45 9.32
N SER A 63 20.77 -0.16 9.69
CA SER A 63 21.59 0.88 9.10
C SER A 63 21.82 0.54 7.64
N GLU A 64 21.39 1.42 6.73
CA GLU A 64 21.55 1.22 5.30
C GLU A 64 22.34 2.38 4.69
N ASP A 65 23.27 2.03 3.80
CA ASP A 65 23.85 2.94 2.84
C ASP A 65 22.73 3.64 2.06
N ALA A 66 22.94 4.89 1.67
CA ALA A 66 21.93 5.64 0.93
C ALA A 66 21.67 5.02 -0.45
N PHE A 67 20.61 4.22 -0.57
CA PHE A 67 20.11 3.73 -1.85
C PHE A 67 19.00 4.63 -2.38
N VAL A 68 19.06 4.92 -3.67
CA VAL A 68 17.94 5.52 -4.42
C VAL A 68 17.77 4.75 -5.73
N PRO A 69 16.52 4.48 -6.17
CA PRO A 69 16.29 3.85 -7.47
C PRO A 69 16.87 4.69 -8.62
N THR A 70 17.19 4.07 -9.75
CA THR A 70 17.71 4.80 -10.92
C THR A 70 16.75 5.92 -11.36
N ARG A 71 15.43 5.66 -11.28
CA ARG A 71 14.36 6.59 -11.63
C ARG A 71 13.21 6.51 -10.64
N VAL A 72 12.56 7.65 -10.40
CA VAL A 72 11.33 7.76 -9.61
C VAL A 72 10.37 8.75 -10.26
N ILE A 73 9.08 8.64 -9.95
CA ILE A 73 8.09 9.65 -10.32
C ILE A 73 8.06 10.70 -9.21
N LYS A 74 8.43 11.94 -9.53
CA LYS A 74 8.21 13.12 -8.69
C LYS A 74 6.76 13.58 -8.80
N ILE A 75 6.12 13.77 -7.65
CA ILE A 75 4.78 14.32 -7.49
C ILE A 75 4.90 15.79 -7.15
N ILE A 76 4.19 16.62 -7.90
CA ILE A 76 4.14 18.07 -7.71
C ILE A 76 2.67 18.46 -7.54
N ALA A 77 2.29 18.85 -6.32
CA ALA A 77 0.95 19.35 -6.05
C ALA A 77 0.84 20.83 -6.46
N SER A 78 -0.24 21.16 -7.18
CA SER A 78 -0.61 22.52 -7.56
C SER A 78 -2.10 22.76 -7.31
N GLU A 79 -2.55 24.01 -7.46
CA GLU A 79 -3.98 24.34 -7.41
C GLU A 79 -4.80 23.62 -8.50
N GLN A 80 -4.15 23.23 -9.61
CA GLN A 80 -4.77 22.55 -10.74
C GLN A 80 -4.76 21.02 -10.60
N GLY A 81 -4.16 20.48 -9.53
CA GLY A 81 -4.10 19.05 -9.23
C GLY A 81 -2.67 18.52 -9.08
N LEU A 82 -2.49 17.23 -9.35
CA LEU A 82 -1.18 16.59 -9.27
C LEU A 82 -0.52 16.54 -10.65
N HIS A 83 0.71 17.04 -10.72
CA HIS A 83 1.60 16.90 -11.87
C HIS A 83 2.69 15.88 -11.56
N LEU A 84 3.01 15.05 -12.54
CA LEU A 84 3.91 13.92 -12.37
C LEU A 84 5.06 14.02 -13.37
N ARG A 85 6.29 13.76 -12.91
CA ARG A 85 7.49 13.78 -13.75
C ARG A 85 8.39 12.61 -13.42
N LEU A 86 8.93 11.97 -14.43
CA LEU A 86 10.00 11.00 -14.27
C LEU A 86 11.33 11.74 -14.04
N ILE A 87 11.98 11.49 -12.92
CA ILE A 87 13.32 12.02 -12.63
C ILE A 87 14.29 10.87 -12.38
N ARG A 88 15.59 11.16 -12.40
CA ARG A 88 16.58 10.19 -11.91
C ARG A 88 16.56 10.22 -10.38
N GLY A 89 16.75 9.08 -9.71
CA GLY A 89 16.74 9.07 -8.24
C GLY A 89 17.86 9.91 -7.62
N LYS A 90 18.99 10.06 -8.31
CA LYS A 90 20.06 10.98 -7.90
C LYS A 90 19.68 12.48 -7.97
N ASP A 91 18.57 12.81 -8.62
CA ASP A 91 18.03 14.17 -8.71
C ASP A 91 16.92 14.39 -7.65
N ILE A 92 16.70 13.43 -6.72
CA ILE A 92 15.90 13.64 -5.50
C ILE A 92 16.57 14.73 -4.65
N GLU A 93 15.77 15.60 -4.06
CA GLU A 93 16.27 16.74 -3.30
C GLU A 93 17.01 16.27 -2.03
N GLU A 94 18.23 16.76 -1.80
CA GLU A 94 19.08 16.33 -0.66
C GLU A 94 18.43 16.56 0.71
N HIS A 95 17.53 17.53 0.79
CA HIS A 95 16.80 17.87 2.01
C HIS A 95 15.43 17.18 2.10
N ASP A 96 15.07 16.35 1.12
CA ASP A 96 13.84 15.55 1.21
C ASP A 96 14.04 14.44 2.23
N THR A 97 13.32 14.56 3.34
CA THR A 97 13.28 13.53 4.39
C THR A 97 12.15 12.54 4.19
N SER A 98 11.30 12.71 3.16
CA SER A 98 10.17 11.82 2.89
C SER A 98 10.62 10.50 2.26
N GLY A 99 11.77 10.50 1.57
CA GLY A 99 12.23 9.34 0.83
C GLY A 99 11.29 9.03 -0.35
N PHE A 100 11.16 7.76 -0.71
CA PHE A 100 10.23 7.33 -1.76
C PHE A 100 9.27 6.26 -1.27
N MET A 101 8.07 6.28 -1.85
CA MET A 101 7.07 5.24 -1.70
C MET A 101 7.18 4.25 -2.86
N ALA A 102 7.17 2.95 -2.61
CA ALA A 102 7.08 1.94 -3.66
C ALA A 102 5.63 1.47 -3.83
N LEU A 103 5.21 1.18 -5.05
CA LEU A 103 3.93 0.56 -5.34
C LEU A 103 4.11 -0.92 -5.68
N SER A 104 3.38 -1.78 -4.98
CA SER A 104 3.17 -3.19 -5.31
C SER A 104 1.73 -3.37 -5.78
N TYR A 105 1.54 -3.84 -7.02
CA TYR A 105 0.21 -3.94 -7.62
C TYR A 105 0.12 -5.01 -8.72
N CYS A 106 -1.11 -5.44 -9.04
CA CYS A 106 -1.34 -6.35 -10.15
C CYS A 106 -1.43 -5.55 -11.45
N TRP A 107 -0.56 -5.88 -12.41
CA TRP A 107 -0.64 -5.32 -13.75
C TRP A 107 -1.99 -5.66 -14.40
N GLY A 108 -2.32 -6.94 -14.46
CA GLY A 108 -3.61 -7.48 -14.91
C GLY A 108 -4.06 -7.04 -16.31
N GLY A 109 -3.84 -7.91 -17.31
CA GLY A 109 -4.20 -7.62 -18.69
C GLY A 109 -3.31 -6.53 -19.32
N ASP A 110 -3.87 -5.81 -20.30
CA ASP A 110 -3.16 -4.79 -21.07
C ASP A 110 -2.61 -3.67 -20.18
N GLN A 111 -1.38 -3.22 -20.48
CA GLN A 111 -0.72 -2.12 -19.80
C GLN A 111 -0.75 -0.87 -20.69
N PRO A 112 -1.78 -0.03 -20.60
CA PRO A 112 -1.96 1.09 -21.53
C PRO A 112 -0.94 2.21 -21.33
N LYS A 113 -0.26 2.24 -20.18
CA LYS A 113 0.80 3.21 -19.85
C LYS A 113 1.96 2.51 -19.19
N GLN A 114 3.12 2.64 -19.83
CA GLN A 114 4.39 2.15 -19.36
C GLN A 114 5.50 3.08 -19.87
N LEU A 115 6.64 3.08 -19.20
CA LEU A 115 7.82 3.77 -19.67
C LEU A 115 8.45 3.00 -20.83
N MET A 116 8.60 3.69 -21.95
CA MET A 116 9.17 3.20 -23.20
C MET A 116 10.23 4.19 -23.66
N ARG A 117 11.21 3.75 -24.47
CA ARG A 117 12.25 4.66 -24.98
C ARG A 117 11.66 5.89 -25.70
N ASN A 118 10.55 5.72 -26.41
CA ASN A 118 9.91 6.81 -27.17
C ASN A 118 9.19 7.86 -26.32
N ASN A 119 8.82 7.54 -25.08
CA ASN A 119 8.09 8.45 -24.19
C ASN A 119 8.94 8.92 -23.00
N LEU A 120 10.15 8.37 -22.83
CA LEU A 120 11.10 8.70 -21.77
C LEU A 120 11.32 10.22 -21.61
N ASP A 121 11.64 10.93 -22.70
CA ASP A 121 11.90 12.38 -22.61
C ASP A 121 10.63 13.19 -22.35
N SER A 122 9.48 12.74 -22.88
CA SER A 122 8.20 13.38 -22.59
C SER A 122 7.83 13.25 -21.11
N TYR A 123 8.05 12.07 -20.52
CA TYR A 123 7.73 11.79 -19.12
C TYR A 123 8.65 12.52 -18.14
N LYS A 124 9.86 12.92 -18.54
CA LYS A 124 10.69 13.84 -17.74
C LYS A 124 10.06 15.22 -17.60
N THR A 125 9.26 15.64 -18.57
CA THR A 125 8.61 16.95 -18.60
C THR A 125 7.24 16.92 -17.94
N ASP A 126 6.40 15.95 -18.31
CA ASP A 126 5.08 15.73 -17.74
C ASP A 126 4.59 14.31 -18.06
N ILE A 127 3.97 13.67 -17.08
CA ILE A 127 3.22 12.42 -17.25
C ILE A 127 1.74 12.79 -17.17
N PRO A 128 1.00 12.81 -18.30
CA PRO A 128 -0.35 13.36 -18.32
C PRO A 128 -1.30 12.55 -17.42
N TRP A 129 -1.79 13.18 -16.35
CA TRP A 129 -2.64 12.56 -15.33
C TRP A 129 -3.81 11.76 -15.91
N LYS A 130 -4.56 12.37 -16.84
CA LYS A 130 -5.75 11.77 -17.47
C LYS A 130 -5.46 10.49 -18.25
N THR A 131 -4.21 10.26 -18.61
CA THR A 131 -3.80 9.08 -19.37
C THR A 131 -3.41 7.91 -18.48
N LEU A 132 -3.13 8.18 -17.19
CA LEU A 132 -2.72 7.15 -16.25
C LEU A 132 -3.88 6.21 -15.90
N PRO A 133 -3.62 4.90 -15.77
CA PRO A 133 -4.55 3.98 -15.16
C PRO A 133 -4.92 4.40 -13.73
N LYS A 134 -6.10 3.98 -13.28
CA LYS A 134 -6.63 4.36 -11.97
C LYS A 134 -5.71 3.96 -10.82
N THR A 135 -5.07 2.79 -10.88
CA THR A 135 -4.12 2.33 -9.84
C THR A 135 -2.92 3.26 -9.70
N LEU A 136 -2.39 3.81 -10.80
CA LEU A 136 -1.26 4.73 -10.75
C LEU A 136 -1.68 6.12 -10.24
N GLN A 137 -2.88 6.57 -10.60
CA GLN A 137 -3.48 7.78 -10.02
C GLN A 137 -3.69 7.64 -8.51
N ASP A 138 -4.20 6.48 -8.08
CA ASP A 138 -4.44 6.16 -6.68
C ASP A 138 -3.14 6.10 -5.88
N ALA A 139 -2.07 5.55 -6.47
CA ALA A 139 -0.73 5.57 -5.87
C ALA A 139 -0.19 6.98 -5.67
N ALA A 140 -0.25 7.83 -6.71
CA ALA A 140 0.17 9.23 -6.58
C ALA A 140 -0.67 10.00 -5.56
N THR A 141 -1.97 9.74 -5.51
CA THR A 141 -2.89 10.34 -4.52
C THR A 141 -2.54 9.91 -3.10
N THR A 142 -2.28 8.62 -2.90
CA THR A 142 -1.88 8.03 -1.61
C THR A 142 -0.56 8.60 -1.14
N ALA A 143 0.44 8.65 -2.03
CA ALA A 143 1.76 9.23 -1.73
C ALA A 143 1.63 10.67 -1.24
N GLN A 144 0.92 11.53 -1.99
CA GLN A 144 0.72 12.90 -1.57
C GLN A 144 -0.06 12.99 -0.24
N ALA A 145 -1.14 12.23 -0.09
CA ALA A 145 -1.91 12.22 1.15
C ALA A 145 -1.08 11.85 2.38
N LEU A 146 -0.10 10.95 2.20
CA LEU A 146 0.82 10.51 3.26
C LEU A 146 2.06 11.41 3.41
N GLY A 147 2.30 12.36 2.50
CA GLY A 147 3.40 13.32 2.55
C GLY A 147 4.67 12.88 1.81
N PHE A 148 4.55 11.97 0.84
CA PHE A 148 5.62 11.57 -0.05
C PHE A 148 5.61 12.39 -1.34
N HIS A 149 6.80 12.80 -1.78
CA HIS A 149 6.98 13.52 -3.05
C HIS A 149 7.46 12.62 -4.18
N TYR A 150 7.85 11.38 -3.87
CA TYR A 150 8.44 10.45 -4.84
C TYR A 150 7.80 9.07 -4.75
N VAL A 151 7.45 8.52 -5.91
CA VAL A 151 6.90 7.16 -6.02
C VAL A 151 7.69 6.35 -7.03
N TRP A 152 8.05 5.13 -6.65
CA TRP A 152 8.57 4.12 -7.57
C TRP A 152 7.45 3.17 -8.01
N VAL A 153 7.32 3.00 -9.32
CA VAL A 153 6.37 2.07 -9.95
C VAL A 153 7.13 1.36 -11.07
N ASP A 154 7.20 0.04 -11.02
CA ASP A 154 7.95 -0.80 -11.98
C ASP A 154 7.66 -0.45 -13.45
N SER A 155 6.38 -0.37 -13.83
CA SER A 155 5.94 -0.08 -15.21
C SER A 155 6.31 1.33 -15.68
N MET A 156 6.56 2.26 -14.77
CA MET A 156 6.84 3.67 -15.09
C MET A 156 8.29 4.08 -14.79
N CYS A 157 9.04 3.28 -14.05
CA CYS A 157 10.43 3.55 -13.68
C CYS A 157 11.43 2.63 -14.39
N ILE A 158 10.95 1.58 -15.07
CA ILE A 158 11.75 0.66 -15.88
C ILE A 158 11.35 0.79 -17.35
N ILE A 159 12.32 0.91 -18.25
CA ILE A 159 12.09 1.03 -19.69
C ILE A 159 11.70 -0.36 -20.25
N GLN A 160 10.41 -0.55 -20.51
CA GLN A 160 9.85 -1.89 -20.76
C GLN A 160 10.30 -2.52 -22.09
N ASP A 161 10.64 -1.70 -23.09
CA ASP A 161 11.17 -2.14 -24.37
C ASP A 161 12.70 -2.33 -24.39
N SER A 162 13.40 -2.14 -23.26
CA SER A 162 14.85 -2.35 -23.14
C SER A 162 15.15 -3.55 -22.25
N GLU A 163 15.66 -4.63 -22.84
CA GLU A 163 16.11 -5.80 -22.08
C GLU A 163 17.27 -5.45 -21.15
N GLU A 164 18.16 -4.55 -21.59
CA GLU A 164 19.31 -4.11 -20.81
C GLU A 164 18.88 -3.35 -19.56
N ASP A 165 17.97 -2.38 -19.71
CA ASP A 165 17.43 -1.60 -18.59
C ASP A 165 16.62 -2.49 -17.64
N LYS A 166 15.78 -3.38 -18.19
CA LYS A 166 15.04 -4.37 -17.38
C LYS A 166 15.97 -5.24 -16.56
N ALA A 167 17.04 -5.79 -17.15
CA ALA A 167 17.98 -6.63 -16.42
C ALA A 167 18.61 -5.88 -15.23
N VAL A 168 19.01 -4.62 -15.44
CA VAL A 168 19.59 -3.76 -14.40
C VAL A 168 18.57 -3.44 -13.31
N GLU A 169 17.38 -2.98 -13.67
CA GLU A 169 16.37 -2.56 -12.68
C GLU A 169 15.78 -3.75 -11.92
N ILE A 170 15.51 -4.87 -12.59
CA ILE A 170 14.99 -6.10 -11.95
C ILE A 170 16.01 -6.61 -10.92
N SER A 171 17.31 -6.57 -11.25
CA SER A 171 18.35 -6.97 -10.29
C SER A 171 18.40 -6.07 -9.03
N GLN A 172 17.87 -4.85 -9.12
CA GLN A 172 17.81 -3.88 -8.02
C GLN A 172 16.46 -3.84 -7.31
N MET A 173 15.42 -4.53 -7.79
CA MET A 173 14.08 -4.48 -7.17
C MET A 173 14.09 -4.82 -5.68
N THR A 174 14.93 -5.78 -5.27
CA THR A 174 15.14 -6.10 -3.85
C THR A 174 15.57 -4.88 -3.04
N GLN A 175 16.49 -4.07 -3.58
CA GLN A 175 16.98 -2.84 -2.94
C GLN A 175 15.89 -1.76 -2.91
N VAL A 176 15.11 -1.63 -3.99
CA VAL A 176 13.98 -0.69 -4.07
C VAL A 176 12.98 -0.95 -2.95
N TYR A 177 12.50 -2.18 -2.77
CA TYR A 177 11.53 -2.48 -1.71
C TYR A 177 12.14 -2.43 -0.30
N ALA A 178 13.41 -2.80 -0.14
CA ALA A 178 14.10 -2.73 1.15
C ALA A 178 14.30 -1.29 1.65
N HIS A 179 14.57 -0.35 0.73
CA HIS A 179 14.87 1.05 1.05
C HIS A 179 13.68 1.98 0.85
N ALA A 180 12.56 1.50 0.29
CA ALA A 180 11.32 2.25 0.27
C ALA A 180 10.92 2.60 1.70
N ARG A 181 10.65 3.88 1.96
CA ARG A 181 10.18 4.30 3.28
C ARG A 181 8.80 3.75 3.57
N LEU A 182 7.99 3.58 2.53
CA LEU A 182 6.71 2.89 2.59
C LEU A 182 6.49 2.14 1.27
N THR A 183 6.07 0.88 1.38
CA THR A 183 5.51 0.14 0.24
C THR A 183 4.00 0.09 0.38
N VAL A 184 3.28 0.56 -0.63
CA VAL A 184 1.83 0.38 -0.73
C VAL A 184 1.54 -0.85 -1.55
N MET A 185 0.87 -1.82 -0.95
CA MET A 185 0.41 -3.04 -1.63
C MET A 185 -1.08 -2.90 -1.96
N ALA A 186 -1.35 -2.64 -3.24
CA ALA A 186 -2.69 -2.46 -3.78
C ALA A 186 -3.35 -3.82 -4.07
N ARG A 187 -3.71 -4.58 -3.02
CA ARG A 187 -4.36 -5.91 -3.12
C ARG A 187 -5.71 -5.89 -3.85
N ARG A 188 -6.33 -4.72 -3.91
CA ARG A 188 -7.64 -4.50 -4.53
C ARG A 188 -7.49 -4.11 -6.00
N GLY A 189 -8.24 -4.80 -6.86
CA GLY A 189 -8.16 -4.64 -8.31
C GLY A 189 -7.36 -5.77 -8.95
N GLY A 190 -7.99 -6.46 -9.90
CA GLY A 190 -7.31 -7.51 -10.68
C GLY A 190 -6.48 -6.92 -11.82
N ARG A 191 -6.70 -5.64 -12.14
CA ARG A 191 -6.10 -4.90 -13.25
C ARG A 191 -5.65 -3.51 -12.82
N VAL A 192 -4.64 -2.99 -13.49
CA VAL A 192 -4.11 -1.64 -13.27
C VAL A 192 -5.16 -0.53 -13.49
N THR A 193 -6.21 -0.81 -14.25
CA THR A 193 -7.32 0.11 -14.52
C THR A 193 -8.36 0.21 -13.39
N ASP A 194 -8.37 -0.72 -12.44
CA ASP A 194 -9.44 -0.82 -11.45
C ASP A 194 -9.31 0.23 -10.34
N GLY A 195 -8.07 0.49 -9.90
CA GLY A 195 -7.79 1.31 -8.73
C GLY A 195 -8.02 0.57 -7.42
N PHE A 196 -7.57 1.18 -6.32
CA PHE A 196 -7.66 0.60 -4.98
C PHE A 196 -8.30 1.53 -3.95
N LEU A 197 -8.60 2.80 -4.29
CA LEU A 197 -9.12 3.80 -3.34
C LEU A 197 -10.66 3.94 -3.26
N HIS A 198 -11.42 3.25 -4.10
CA HIS A 198 -12.89 3.19 -4.00
C HIS A 198 -13.41 2.79 -2.60
N SER A 199 -14.61 3.26 -2.23
CA SER A 199 -15.24 2.96 -0.93
C SER A 199 -15.39 1.46 -0.66
N ARG A 200 -15.34 1.10 0.62
CA ARG A 200 -15.53 -0.24 1.14
C ARG A 200 -16.99 -0.44 1.63
N ALA A 201 -17.65 -1.51 1.20
CA ALA A 201 -18.88 -2.11 1.77
C ALA A 201 -18.61 -3.50 2.38
N LEU A 202 -18.87 -3.67 3.69
CA LEU A 202 -18.58 -4.92 4.42
C LEU A 202 -18.92 -6.21 3.62
N PRO A 203 -18.06 -7.25 3.66
CA PRO A 203 -18.24 -8.43 2.84
C PRO A 203 -19.55 -9.16 3.19
N SER A 204 -20.09 -9.89 2.22
CA SER A 204 -21.29 -10.71 2.44
C SER A 204 -21.04 -11.71 3.58
N GLY A 205 -22.01 -11.83 4.50
CA GLY A 205 -21.85 -12.58 5.74
C GLY A 205 -21.29 -11.77 6.91
N THR A 206 -20.97 -10.50 6.73
CA THR A 206 -20.54 -9.66 7.86
C THR A 206 -21.74 -9.12 8.65
N SER A 207 -21.71 -9.25 9.97
CA SER A 207 -22.72 -8.66 10.86
C SER A 207 -22.10 -7.59 11.75
N SER A 208 -22.69 -6.39 11.75
CA SER A 208 -22.26 -5.35 12.69
C SER A 208 -23.16 -5.33 13.93
N ILE A 209 -22.54 -5.47 15.10
CA ILE A 209 -23.21 -5.40 16.39
C ILE A 209 -22.79 -4.09 17.06
N LYS A 210 -23.75 -3.35 17.60
CA LYS A 210 -23.46 -2.21 18.48
C LYS A 210 -23.46 -2.73 19.92
N LEU A 211 -22.34 -2.58 20.62
CA LEU A 211 -22.25 -2.85 22.05
C LEU A 211 -22.16 -1.52 22.80
N GLN A 212 -22.87 -1.41 23.92
CA GLN A 212 -22.57 -0.38 24.89
C GLN A 212 -21.55 -0.93 25.87
N THR A 213 -20.45 -0.21 26.04
CA THR A 213 -19.50 -0.50 27.12
C THR A 213 -20.08 -0.08 28.46
N ASN A 214 -19.47 -0.58 29.54
CA ASN A 214 -19.85 -0.22 30.91
C ASN A 214 -19.74 1.30 31.16
N ASP A 215 -18.97 2.00 30.33
CA ASP A 215 -18.71 3.44 30.40
C ASP A 215 -19.77 4.25 29.62
N GLY A 216 -20.78 3.59 29.04
CA GLY A 216 -21.83 4.20 28.24
C GLY A 216 -21.43 4.54 26.79
N GLN A 217 -20.21 4.18 26.36
CA GLN A 217 -19.79 4.38 24.98
C GLN A 217 -20.40 3.31 24.07
N THR A 218 -20.89 3.72 22.89
CA THR A 218 -21.40 2.77 21.89
C THR A 218 -20.29 2.42 20.91
N GLN A 219 -19.87 1.16 20.90
CA GLN A 219 -18.87 0.61 19.99
C GLN A 219 -19.51 -0.25 18.93
N ARG A 220 -18.91 -0.26 17.75
CA ARG A 220 -19.34 -1.11 16.63
C ARG A 220 -18.36 -2.27 16.48
N ILE A 221 -18.85 -3.47 16.75
CA ILE A 221 -18.13 -4.71 16.49
C ILE A 221 -18.54 -5.26 15.14
N ILE A 222 -17.57 -5.73 14.37
CA ILE A 222 -17.78 -6.38 13.09
C ILE A 222 -17.44 -7.86 13.24
N LEU A 223 -18.44 -8.71 13.00
CA LEU A 223 -18.27 -10.17 12.97
C LEU A 223 -18.17 -10.61 11.51
N THR A 224 -17.05 -11.22 11.15
CA THR A 224 -16.78 -11.74 9.80
C THR A 224 -16.67 -13.26 9.85
N PHE A 225 -17.28 -13.96 8.89
CA PHE A 225 -17.14 -15.42 8.76
C PHE A 225 -15.86 -15.78 8.01
N ARG A 226 -15.27 -16.93 8.34
CA ARG A 226 -14.02 -17.44 7.74
C ARG A 226 -14.03 -17.48 6.20
N ALA A 227 -15.17 -17.78 5.58
CA ALA A 227 -15.30 -17.81 4.12
C ALA A 227 -14.97 -16.45 3.46
N ALA A 228 -15.26 -15.33 4.13
CA ALA A 228 -14.90 -14.00 3.63
C ALA A 228 -13.39 -13.70 3.75
N LEU A 229 -12.66 -14.41 4.64
CA LEU A 229 -11.21 -14.31 4.76
C LEU A 229 -10.51 -15.11 3.64
N GLU A 230 -11.05 -16.28 3.31
CA GLU A 230 -10.52 -17.15 2.24
C GLU A 230 -10.64 -16.49 0.86
N GLU A 231 -11.65 -15.64 0.62
CA GLU A 231 -11.75 -14.83 -0.62
C GLU A 231 -10.61 -13.80 -0.74
N GLU A 232 -10.08 -13.28 0.38
CA GLU A 232 -9.01 -12.29 0.40
C GLU A 232 -7.61 -12.92 0.25
N GLU A 233 -7.42 -14.13 0.76
CA GLU A 233 -6.21 -14.93 0.52
C GLU A 233 -6.05 -15.28 -0.96
N ASN A 234 -7.16 -15.45 -1.69
CA ASN A 234 -7.17 -15.79 -3.12
C ASN A 234 -7.02 -14.60 -4.08
N LEU A 235 -6.75 -13.39 -3.59
CA LEU A 235 -6.56 -12.22 -4.45
C LEU A 235 -5.35 -12.40 -5.38
N ALA A 236 -5.47 -11.89 -6.61
CA ALA A 236 -4.50 -12.09 -7.70
C ALA A 236 -3.05 -11.65 -7.37
N LEU A 237 -2.89 -10.77 -6.38
CA LEU A 237 -1.56 -10.37 -5.91
C LEU A 237 -0.85 -11.45 -5.10
N ASN A 238 -1.58 -12.27 -4.34
CA ASN A 238 -1.01 -13.30 -3.49
C ASN A 238 -0.50 -14.51 -4.28
N THR A 239 -0.87 -14.65 -5.55
CA THR A 239 -0.46 -15.77 -6.41
C THR A 239 0.82 -15.50 -7.21
N ARG A 240 1.39 -14.29 -7.11
CA ARG A 240 2.61 -13.90 -7.83
C ARG A 240 3.84 -14.20 -6.98
N GLY A 241 4.84 -14.88 -7.54
CA GLY A 241 6.09 -15.15 -6.81
C GLY A 241 6.86 -13.91 -6.34
N TRP A 242 6.63 -12.76 -6.98
CA TRP A 242 7.29 -11.49 -6.66
C TRP A 242 6.72 -10.78 -5.42
N THR A 243 5.44 -10.97 -5.08
CA THR A 243 4.84 -10.32 -3.90
C THR A 243 5.44 -10.79 -2.59
N MET A 244 6.07 -11.97 -2.57
CA MET A 244 6.81 -12.44 -1.40
C MET A 244 8.03 -11.56 -1.10
N GLN A 245 8.78 -11.12 -2.13
CA GLN A 245 9.92 -10.21 -1.92
C GLN A 245 9.44 -8.84 -1.45
N GLU A 246 8.37 -8.34 -2.05
CA GLU A 246 7.76 -7.05 -1.72
C GLU A 246 7.23 -7.03 -0.28
N HIS A 247 6.64 -8.14 0.17
CA HIS A 247 6.10 -8.29 1.51
C HIS A 247 7.19 -8.44 2.58
N ILE A 248 8.24 -9.23 2.30
CA ILE A 248 9.29 -9.53 3.29
C ILE A 248 10.29 -8.38 3.45
N LEU A 249 10.57 -7.63 2.37
CA LEU A 249 11.65 -6.63 2.38
C LEU A 249 11.18 -5.24 2.80
N SER A 250 9.88 -4.94 2.70
CA SER A 250 9.37 -3.59 3.01
C SER A 250 9.46 -3.28 4.50
N ARG A 251 10.16 -2.18 4.84
CA ARG A 251 10.27 -1.68 6.23
C ARG A 251 8.91 -1.31 6.81
N HIS A 252 8.14 -0.56 6.03
CA HIS A 252 6.74 -0.29 6.30
C HIS A 252 5.91 -0.78 5.12
N LEU A 253 4.90 -1.59 5.40
CA LEU A 253 3.98 -2.12 4.40
C LEU A 253 2.57 -1.64 4.71
N LEU A 254 1.99 -0.86 3.80
CA LEU A 254 0.57 -0.51 3.85
C LEU A 254 -0.19 -1.38 2.87
N ILE A 255 -0.98 -2.31 3.40
CA ILE A 255 -1.84 -3.18 2.60
C ILE A 255 -3.20 -2.51 2.44
N ILE A 256 -3.58 -2.19 1.20
CA ILE A 256 -4.93 -1.70 0.88
C ILE A 256 -5.70 -2.84 0.22
N GLY A 257 -6.32 -3.64 1.09
CA GLY A 257 -7.15 -4.80 0.74
C GLY A 257 -8.63 -4.49 0.58
N THR A 258 -9.41 -5.55 0.41
CA THR A 258 -10.85 -5.44 0.18
C THR A 258 -11.57 -5.23 1.50
N TRP A 259 -11.28 -6.03 2.53
CA TRP A 259 -12.03 -6.01 3.80
C TRP A 259 -11.21 -6.30 5.06
N VAL A 260 -9.98 -6.80 4.97
CA VAL A 260 -9.17 -7.14 6.15
C VAL A 260 -7.81 -6.44 6.09
N THR A 261 -7.33 -5.99 7.24
CA THR A 261 -5.92 -5.70 7.49
C THR A 261 -5.44 -6.73 8.50
N GLU A 262 -4.50 -7.58 8.10
CA GLU A 262 -3.77 -8.48 9.02
C GLU A 262 -2.89 -7.68 9.99
#